data_AF-A0A4S3LYY6-F1
#
_entry.id   AF-A0A4S3LYY6-F1
#
_cell.length_a   1.000
_cell.length_b   1.000
_cell.length_c   1.000
_cell.angle_alpha   90.00
_cell.angle_beta   90.00
_cell.angle_gamma   90.00
#
_symmetry.space_group_name_H-M   'P 1'
#
loop_
_entity.id
_entity.type
_entity.pdbx_description
1 polymer ?
#
loop_
_entity_poly.entity_id
_entity_poly.type
_entity_poly.pdbx_seq_one_letter_code
_entity_poly.pdbx_strand_id
1 'polypeptide(L)'
;MATKIEVTRICEYCGEEFKAKTTVTRYCSHRCNQRAYKKKEREKKILLSNMETERVKSGSNASIKDKDILNVKEVASLLQCSVRSVYSQIAKGNIKAINLGERLTRIRRSDIEDLFE
;
A
#
# COMPACT_ATOMS: atom_id res chain seq x y z
N MET A 1 0.49 -3.68 -49.65
CA MET A 1 -0.96 -3.51 -49.87
C MET A 1 -1.51 -2.67 -48.73
N ALA A 2 -2.06 -1.49 -49.01
CA ALA A 2 -2.71 -0.67 -47.99
C ALA A 2 -4.22 -0.84 -48.13
N THR A 3 -4.81 -1.72 -47.32
CA THR A 3 -6.26 -1.78 -47.20
C THR A 3 -6.75 -0.47 -46.57
N LYS A 4 -7.57 0.27 -47.31
CA LYS A 4 -8.18 1.52 -46.85
C LYS A 4 -9.29 1.17 -45.84
N ILE A 5 -8.87 0.90 -44.61
CA ILE A 5 -9.75 0.52 -43.51
C ILE A 5 -10.36 1.80 -42.93
N GLU A 6 -11.69 1.89 -42.95
CA GLU A 6 -12.44 2.95 -42.27
C GLU A 6 -13.42 2.28 -41.30
N VAL A 7 -13.26 2.54 -40.00
CA VAL A 7 -14.09 1.95 -38.94
C VAL A 7 -14.63 3.07 -38.07
N THR A 8 -15.93 3.06 -37.80
CA THR A 8 -16.58 3.98 -36.85
C THR A 8 -16.24 3.57 -35.42
N ARG A 9 -15.72 4.51 -34.64
CA ARG A 9 -15.36 4.32 -33.22
C ARG A 9 -15.86 5.49 -32.38
N ILE A 10 -16.01 5.25 -31.08
CA ILE A 10 -16.34 6.30 -30.10
C ILE A 10 -15.03 6.78 -29.45
N CYS A 11 -14.87 8.09 -29.33
CA CYS A 11 -13.71 8.70 -28.67
C CYS A 11 -13.74 8.45 -27.16
N GLU A 12 -12.68 7.84 -26.62
CA GLU A 12 -12.58 7.55 -25.18
C GLU A 12 -12.55 8.81 -24.29
N TYR A 13 -12.34 10.00 -24.86
CA TYR A 13 -12.28 11.25 -24.11
C TYR A 13 -13.57 12.08 -24.17
N CYS A 14 -14.09 12.37 -25.38
CA CYS A 14 -15.29 13.20 -25.55
C CYS A 14 -16.58 12.39 -25.77
N GLY A 15 -16.50 11.08 -26.00
CA GLY A 15 -17.66 10.24 -26.25
C GLY A 15 -18.28 10.41 -27.64
N GLU A 16 -17.70 11.23 -28.50
CA GLU A 16 -18.19 11.44 -29.87
C GLU A 16 -17.76 10.31 -30.80
N GLU A 17 -18.64 9.96 -31.75
CA GLU A 17 -18.33 9.03 -32.83
C GLU A 17 -17.41 9.67 -33.89
N PHE A 18 -16.43 8.91 -34.38
CA PHE A 18 -15.51 9.33 -35.41
C PHE A 18 -15.09 8.17 -36.32
N LYS A 19 -14.64 8.50 -37.53
CA LYS A 19 -14.11 7.51 -38.48
C LYS A 19 -12.61 7.33 -38.27
N ALA A 20 -12.22 6.16 -37.78
CA ALA A 20 -10.82 5.77 -37.60
C ALA A 20 -10.27 5.11 -38.88
N LYS A 21 -9.05 5.48 -39.25
CA LYS A 21 -8.31 4.88 -40.37
C LYS A 21 -7.42 3.69 -39.97
N THR A 22 -7.30 3.44 -38.67
CA THR A 22 -6.54 2.31 -38.11
C THR A 22 -7.34 1.61 -37.02
N THR A 23 -7.02 0.36 -36.76
CA THR A 23 -7.67 -0.47 -35.73
C THR A 23 -7.35 -0.04 -34.30
N VAL A 24 -6.29 0.75 -34.10
CA VAL A 24 -5.78 1.15 -32.78
C VAL A 24 -6.11 2.60 -32.40
N THR A 25 -6.83 3.35 -33.24
CA THR A 25 -7.15 4.75 -32.95
C THR A 25 -8.22 4.83 -31.86
N ARG A 26 -7.88 5.51 -30.75
CA ARG A 26 -8.72 5.61 -29.53
C ARG A 26 -9.45 6.95 -29.38
N TYR A 27 -9.00 7.98 -30.09
CA TYR A 27 -9.48 9.35 -29.93
C TYR A 27 -9.81 9.99 -31.27
N CYS A 28 -10.83 10.84 -31.31
CA CYS A 28 -11.25 11.55 -32.52
C CYS A 28 -10.22 12.58 -33.02
N SER A 29 -9.34 13.07 -32.14
CA SER A 29 -8.34 14.09 -32.47
C SER A 29 -7.13 14.05 -31.54
N HIS A 30 -6.02 14.63 -31.99
CA HIS A 30 -4.82 14.83 -31.19
C HIS A 30 -5.10 15.64 -29.91
N ARG A 31 -6.03 16.61 -29.97
CA ARG A 31 -6.47 17.40 -28.81
C ARG A 31 -7.12 16.52 -27.73
N CYS A 32 -7.99 15.59 -28.13
CA CYS A 32 -8.62 14.65 -27.20
C CYS A 32 -7.58 13.70 -26.58
N ASN A 33 -6.63 13.20 -27.37
CA ASN A 33 -5.54 12.36 -26.85
C ASN A 33 -4.70 13.09 -25.79
N GLN A 34 -4.26 14.32 -26.07
CA GLN A 34 -3.49 15.12 -25.12
C GLN A 34 -4.25 15.41 -23.82
N ARG A 35 -5.55 15.70 -23.92
CA ARG A 35 -6.39 15.95 -22.74
C ARG A 35 -6.59 14.69 -21.90
N ALA A 36 -6.84 13.54 -22.55
CA ALA A 36 -6.94 12.26 -21.87
C ALA A 36 -5.64 11.90 -21.13
N TYR A 37 -4.48 12.08 -21.79
CA TYR A 37 -3.17 11.88 -21.17
C TYR A 37 -2.99 12.75 -19.92
N LYS A 38 -3.25 14.05 -20.01
CA LYS A 38 -3.14 14.98 -18.87
C LYS A 38 -4.11 14.64 -17.73
N LYS A 39 -5.33 14.17 -18.05
CA LYS A 39 -6.31 13.72 -17.05
C LYS A 39 -5.79 12.50 -16.30
N LYS A 40 -5.29 11.48 -17.01
CA LYS A 40 -4.72 10.27 -16.42
C LYS A 40 -3.52 10.57 -15.50
N GLU A 41 -2.62 11.44 -15.93
CA GLU A 41 -1.48 11.86 -15.10
C GLU A 41 -1.91 12.60 -13.84
N ARG A 42 -2.95 13.44 -13.92
CA ARG A 42 -3.53 14.12 -12.75
C ARG A 42 -4.17 13.13 -11.78
N GLU A 43 -4.96 12.19 -12.28
CA GLU A 43 -5.60 11.15 -11.47
C GLU A 43 -4.56 10.29 -10.76
N LYS A 44 -3.49 9.90 -11.45
CA LYS A 44 -2.36 9.16 -10.84
C LYS A 44 -1.75 9.93 -9.67
N LYS A 45 -1.51 11.24 -9.81
CA LYS A 45 -0.98 12.08 -8.73
C LYS A 45 -1.93 12.19 -7.54
N ILE A 46 -3.23 12.35 -7.80
CA ILE A 46 -4.26 12.42 -6.76
C ILE A 46 -4.34 11.08 -6.01
N LEU A 47 -4.34 9.96 -6.72
CA LEU A 47 -4.35 8.63 -6.10
C LEU A 47 -3.14 8.42 -5.20
N LEU A 48 -1.93 8.78 -5.64
CA LEU A 48 -0.73 8.68 -4.82
C LEU A 48 -0.82 9.56 -3.56
N SER A 49 -1.27 10.80 -3.69
CA SER A 49 -1.47 11.72 -2.56
C SER A 49 -2.51 11.20 -1.57
N ASN A 50 -3.62 10.68 -2.06
CA ASN A 50 -4.66 10.09 -1.22
C ASN A 50 -4.15 8.83 -0.52
N MET A 51 -3.38 7.97 -1.19
CA MET A 51 -2.76 6.80 -0.56
C MET A 51 -1.78 7.18 0.55
N GLU A 52 -1.00 8.24 0.37
CA GLU A 52 -0.11 8.77 1.40
C GLU A 52 -0.91 9.33 2.59
N THR A 53 -1.95 10.11 2.30
CA THR A 53 -2.85 10.66 3.32
C THR A 53 -3.55 9.55 4.11
N GLU A 54 -4.08 8.53 3.44
CA GLU A 54 -4.70 7.38 4.07
C GLU A 54 -3.70 6.55 4.87
N ARG A 55 -2.45 6.39 4.42
CA ARG A 55 -1.38 5.77 5.22
C ARG A 55 -1.05 6.54 6.47
N VAL A 56 -1.08 7.87 6.44
CA VAL A 56 -0.86 8.71 7.62
C VAL A 56 -2.05 8.62 8.56
N LYS A 57 -3.29 8.67 8.05
CA LYS A 57 -4.51 8.49 8.85
C LYS A 57 -4.63 7.10 9.46
N SER A 58 -4.31 6.06 8.70
CA SER A 58 -4.24 4.67 9.19
C SER A 58 -2.94 4.38 9.95
N GLY A 59 -2.00 5.33 9.97
CA GLY A 59 -0.63 5.19 10.44
C GLY A 59 -0.46 5.38 11.94
N SER A 60 -1.54 5.60 12.68
CA SER A 60 -1.50 5.67 14.14
C SER A 60 -2.46 4.64 14.73
N ASN A 61 -1.90 3.47 15.08
CA ASN A 61 -2.51 2.51 15.99
C ASN A 61 -3.74 1.77 15.43
N ALA A 62 -3.53 0.90 14.43
CA ALA A 62 -4.24 -0.38 14.50
C ALA A 62 -3.85 -0.99 15.86
N SER A 63 -4.76 -0.83 16.82
CA SER A 63 -4.54 -0.88 18.25
C SER A 63 -3.59 -2.02 18.62
N ILE A 64 -2.33 -1.71 18.94
CA ILE A 64 -1.39 -2.67 19.55
C ILE A 64 -2.07 -3.32 20.76
N LYS A 65 -3.01 -2.58 21.39
CA LYS A 65 -3.78 -3.04 22.55
C LYS A 65 -4.75 -4.19 22.26
N ASP A 66 -5.09 -4.48 21.00
CA ASP A 66 -6.08 -5.53 20.68
C ASP A 66 -5.42 -6.81 20.18
N LYS A 67 -4.08 -6.86 20.10
CA LYS A 67 -3.34 -8.05 19.66
C LYS A 67 -2.83 -8.85 20.87
N ASP A 68 -3.19 -10.13 20.91
CA ASP A 68 -2.66 -11.08 21.90
C ASP A 68 -1.22 -11.50 21.63
N ILE A 69 -0.82 -11.47 20.35
CA ILE A 69 0.51 -11.85 19.90
C ILE A 69 1.18 -10.63 19.28
N LEU A 70 2.31 -10.26 19.85
CA LEU A 70 3.07 -9.07 19.52
C LEU A 70 4.35 -9.45 18.79
N ASN A 71 4.79 -8.58 17.89
CA ASN A 71 6.12 -8.64 17.31
C ASN A 71 7.13 -7.86 18.19
N VAL A 72 8.42 -8.12 18.01
CA VAL A 72 9.49 -7.50 18.83
C VAL A 72 9.48 -5.96 18.76
N LYS A 73 9.07 -5.37 17.63
CA LYS A 73 8.96 -3.90 17.51
C LYS A 73 7.79 -3.35 18.33
N GLU A 74 6.65 -4.02 18.30
CA GLU A 74 5.47 -3.67 19.09
C GLU A 74 5.79 -3.78 20.60
N VAL A 75 6.49 -4.84 21.01
CA VAL A 75 6.97 -4.99 22.39
C VAL A 75 7.95 -3.88 22.78
N ALA A 76 8.88 -3.53 21.89
CA ALA A 76 9.82 -2.42 22.12
C ALA A 76 9.08 -1.09 22.31
N SER A 77 8.03 -0.84 21.53
CA SER A 77 7.16 0.32 21.68
C SER A 77 6.37 0.31 22.99
N LEU A 78 5.86 -0.86 23.44
CA LEU A 78 5.15 -1.00 24.71
C LEU A 78 6.06 -0.75 25.92
N LEU A 79 7.26 -1.33 25.91
CA LEU A 79 8.25 -1.21 26.98
C LEU A 79 9.08 0.09 26.91
N GLN A 80 8.81 0.96 25.93
CA GLN A 80 9.56 2.18 25.65
C GLN A 80 11.09 1.96 25.58
N CYS A 81 11.51 0.86 24.95
CA CYS A 81 12.90 0.47 24.87
C CYS A 81 13.33 0.18 23.43
N SER A 82 14.63 -0.03 23.22
CA SER A 82 15.13 -0.39 21.89
C SER A 82 14.77 -1.84 21.53
N VAL A 83 14.57 -2.12 20.23
CA VAL A 83 14.36 -3.50 19.72
C VAL A 83 15.51 -4.43 20.15
N ARG A 84 16.74 -3.91 20.22
CA ARG A 84 17.91 -4.65 20.71
C ARG A 84 17.77 -5.04 22.18
N SER A 85 17.22 -4.15 23.01
CA SER A 85 16.96 -4.43 24.42
C SER A 85 15.99 -5.60 24.55
N VAL A 86 14.92 -5.62 23.76
CA VAL A 86 13.96 -6.74 23.76
C VAL A 86 14.65 -8.06 23.37
N TYR A 87 15.44 -8.08 22.29
CA TYR A 87 16.20 -9.29 21.93
C TYR A 87 17.19 -9.73 23.02
N SER A 88 17.82 -8.78 23.72
CA SER A 88 18.70 -9.11 24.85
C SER A 88 17.92 -9.74 26.01
N GLN A 89 16.72 -9.27 26.31
CA GLN A 89 15.87 -9.84 27.35
C GLN A 89 15.37 -11.24 26.98
N ILE A 90 15.02 -11.47 25.71
CA ILE A 90 14.68 -12.80 25.20
C ILE A 90 15.88 -13.74 25.34
N ALA A 91 17.09 -13.30 24.95
CA ALA A 91 18.30 -14.10 25.06
C ALA A 91 18.69 -14.44 26.51
N LYS A 92 18.36 -13.55 27.46
CA LYS A 92 18.53 -13.77 28.90
C LYS A 92 17.46 -14.69 29.50
N GLY A 93 16.38 -14.98 28.77
CA GLY A 93 15.25 -15.79 29.24
C GLY A 93 14.21 -15.01 30.05
N ASN A 94 14.35 -13.68 30.16
CA ASN A 94 13.42 -12.83 30.92
C ASN A 94 12.08 -12.61 30.19
N ILE A 95 12.08 -12.70 28.85
CA ILE A 95 10.86 -12.61 28.03
C ILE A 95 10.72 -13.91 27.25
N LYS A 96 9.58 -14.60 27.43
CA LYS A 96 9.25 -15.79 26.65
C LYS A 96 8.87 -15.38 25.23
N ALA A 97 9.52 -15.98 24.25
CA ALA A 97 9.28 -15.69 22.84
C ALA A 97 9.38 -16.98 22.00
N ILE A 98 8.57 -17.04 20.95
CA ILE A 98 8.57 -18.14 19.98
C ILE A 98 9.14 -17.60 18.67
N ASN A 99 10.15 -18.29 18.12
CA ASN A 99 10.70 -17.96 16.82
C ASN A 99 10.09 -18.85 15.73
N LEU A 100 9.35 -18.25 14.79
CA LEU A 100 8.68 -18.96 13.70
C LEU A 100 9.46 -18.90 12.37
N GLY A 101 10.66 -18.30 12.34
CA GLY A 101 11.49 -18.22 11.13
C GLY A 101 12.41 -16.99 11.11
N GLU A 102 12.90 -16.61 9.94
CA GLU A 102 13.78 -15.44 9.82
C GLU A 102 13.03 -14.15 10.17
N ARG A 103 13.47 -13.45 11.22
CA ARG A 103 12.87 -12.21 11.74
C ARG A 103 11.38 -12.36 12.14
N LEU A 104 10.96 -13.59 12.46
CA LEU A 104 9.57 -13.94 12.83
C LEU A 104 9.45 -14.35 14.30
N THR A 105 10.02 -13.54 15.20
CA THR A 105 9.81 -13.70 16.64
C THR A 105 8.44 -13.17 17.06
N ARG A 106 7.72 -13.95 17.86
CA ARG A 106 6.39 -13.65 18.41
C ARG A 106 6.42 -13.79 19.93
N ILE A 107 5.78 -12.85 20.61
CA ILE A 107 5.71 -12.76 22.07
C ILE A 107 4.24 -12.67 22.44
N ARG A 108 3.77 -13.45 23.40
CA ARG A 108 2.40 -13.27 23.91
C ARG A 108 2.38 -12.07 24.83
N ARG A 109 1.28 -11.34 24.80
CA ARG A 109 1.10 -10.18 25.66
C ARG A 109 1.12 -10.54 27.16
N SER A 110 0.49 -11.66 27.53
CA SER A 110 0.51 -12.17 28.90
C SER A 110 1.95 -12.32 29.43
N ASP A 111 2.86 -12.85 28.60
CA ASP A 111 4.27 -13.02 28.99
C ASP A 111 4.99 -11.68 29.25
N ILE A 112 4.45 -10.54 28.80
CA ILE A 112 4.99 -9.20 29.08
C ILE A 112 4.34 -8.61 30.34
N GLU A 113 3.05 -8.84 30.52
CA GLU A 113 2.31 -8.41 31.71
C GLU A 113 2.87 -9.11 32.96
N ASP A 114 3.23 -10.39 32.84
CA ASP A 114 3.93 -11.17 33.87
C ASP A 114 5.30 -10.57 34.30
N LEU A 115 5.92 -9.65 33.54
CA LEU A 115 7.16 -8.98 33.98
C LEU A 115 6.93 -7.91 35.04
N PHE A 116 5.69 -7.44 35.18
CA PHE A 116 5.33 -6.35 36.09
C PHE A 116 4.58 -6.83 37.34
N GLU A 117 4.31 -8.13 37.46
CA GLU A 117 3.82 -8.80 38.67
C GLU A 117 4.96 -9.44 39.47
#